data_AF-A0A1F9F2L9-F1
#
_entry.id   AF-A0A1F9F2L9-F1
#
_cell.length_a   1.000
_cell.length_b   1.000
_cell.length_c   1.000
_cell.angle_alpha   90.00
_cell.angle_beta   90.00
_cell.angle_gamma   90.00
#
_symmetry.space_group_name_H-M   'P 1'
#
loop_
_entity.id
_entity.type
_entity.pdbx_description
1 polymer ?
#
loop_
_entity_poly.entity_id
_entity_poly.type
_entity_poly.pdbx_seq_one_letter_code
_entity_poly.pdbx_strand_id
1 'polypeptide(L)'
;RRLNAGGRKQTAGGEGLGMNNRIKRILRCVPVFLISVNIIFLLVPPCFSVEKVLTKVIVRVVSKDSKVIGSGVGGALVRIKNLETGEILAQGKQEGGTGDTDRIMVQPRKRGAVIFGTPDAAFFQAEIPLDKPTQIEIYTEAPLGYPHANQKGSKTLTLIPGKHILGEGVIIELNGLIVNILSPSPKESLKKGEGVLVRAEVRML
;
A
#
# COMPACT_ATOMS: atom_id res chain seq x y z
N ARG A 1 -8.32 77.16 -92.14
CA ARG A 1 -9.70 77.34 -91.63
C ARG A 1 -9.81 76.52 -90.35
N ARG A 2 -9.97 77.19 -89.20
CA ARG A 2 -9.95 76.62 -87.85
C ARG A 2 -11.16 75.69 -87.61
N LEU A 3 -10.97 74.60 -86.87
CA LEU A 3 -12.04 73.81 -86.26
C LEU A 3 -11.78 73.61 -84.77
N ASN A 4 -12.89 73.65 -84.03
CA ASN A 4 -13.09 73.70 -82.58
C ASN A 4 -12.73 72.40 -81.83
N ALA A 5 -12.35 72.56 -80.56
CA ALA A 5 -12.92 71.90 -79.36
C ALA A 5 -12.07 72.39 -78.15
N GLY A 6 -12.58 72.94 -77.04
CA GLY A 6 -13.78 72.58 -76.31
C GLY A 6 -13.43 71.60 -75.19
N GLY A 7 -12.73 72.06 -74.13
CA GLY A 7 -12.35 71.21 -72.99
C GLY A 7 -12.32 71.98 -71.67
N ARG A 8 -13.18 71.60 -70.73
CA ARG A 8 -13.24 72.07 -69.34
C ARG A 8 -13.29 70.82 -68.44
N LYS A 9 -12.82 70.99 -67.19
CA LYS A 9 -12.86 70.06 -66.02
C LYS A 9 -11.61 69.17 -65.85
N GLN A 10 -11.24 68.70 -64.66
CA GLN A 10 -11.29 69.14 -63.25
C GLN A 10 -10.58 67.99 -62.49
N THR A 11 -9.58 68.33 -61.67
CA THR A 11 -9.17 67.66 -60.41
C THR A 11 -9.09 66.13 -60.29
N ALA A 12 -7.86 65.70 -59.97
CA ALA A 12 -7.40 64.46 -59.34
C ALA A 12 -8.41 63.66 -58.50
N GLY A 13 -8.52 62.37 -58.82
CA GLY A 13 -9.05 61.32 -57.94
C GLY A 13 -7.96 60.26 -57.69
N GLY A 14 -7.62 60.06 -56.43
CA GLY A 14 -6.79 58.96 -55.95
C GLY A 14 -7.38 58.45 -54.64
N GLU A 15 -8.21 57.42 -54.73
CA GLU A 15 -8.95 56.82 -53.62
C GLU A 15 -8.01 56.11 -52.64
N GLY A 16 -8.00 56.58 -51.39
CA GLY A 16 -7.41 55.86 -50.26
C GLY A 16 -8.39 54.78 -49.77
N LEU A 17 -7.98 53.51 -49.86
CA LEU A 17 -8.74 52.36 -49.38
C LEU A 17 -8.86 52.39 -47.84
N GLY A 18 -9.97 52.94 -47.34
CA GLY A 18 -10.28 53.04 -45.91
C GLY A 18 -10.64 51.69 -45.29
N MET A 19 -9.75 51.14 -44.48
CA MET A 19 -9.98 49.90 -43.72
C MET A 19 -11.04 50.12 -42.62
N ASN A 20 -12.17 49.40 -42.73
CA ASN A 20 -13.38 49.53 -41.90
C ASN A 20 -13.11 49.43 -40.38
N ASN A 21 -13.66 50.38 -39.61
CA ASN A 21 -13.47 50.49 -38.14
C ASN A 21 -13.89 49.24 -37.33
N ARG A 22 -14.73 48.35 -37.89
CA ARG A 22 -15.09 47.06 -37.26
C ARG A 22 -13.89 46.11 -37.20
N ILE A 23 -13.05 46.07 -38.23
CA ILE A 23 -11.90 45.16 -38.32
C ILE A 23 -10.79 45.60 -37.36
N LYS A 24 -10.58 46.92 -37.22
CA LYS A 24 -9.63 47.49 -36.24
C LYS A 24 -10.03 47.19 -34.78
N ARG A 25 -11.34 47.11 -34.47
CA ARG A 25 -11.81 46.73 -33.11
C ARG A 25 -11.55 45.26 -32.81
N ILE A 26 -11.79 44.36 -33.78
CA ILE A 26 -11.57 42.92 -33.60
C ILE A 26 -10.07 42.63 -33.43
N LEU A 27 -9.21 43.23 -34.26
CA LEU A 27 -7.75 43.03 -34.22
C LEU A 27 -7.09 43.55 -32.92
N ARG A 28 -7.72 44.51 -32.24
CA ARG A 28 -7.26 45.05 -30.95
C ARG A 28 -7.58 44.15 -29.76
N CYS A 29 -8.59 43.29 -29.89
CA CYS A 29 -9.02 42.36 -28.83
C CYS A 29 -8.28 41.01 -28.88
N VAL A 30 -7.74 40.62 -30.04
CA VAL A 30 -7.00 39.36 -30.22
C VAL A 30 -5.82 39.19 -29.25
N PRO A 31 -4.91 40.18 -29.06
CA PRO A 31 -3.79 40.01 -28.13
C PRO A 31 -4.25 39.97 -26.67
N VAL A 32 -5.29 40.73 -26.30
CA VAL A 32 -5.86 40.72 -24.94
C VAL A 32 -6.51 39.37 -24.63
N PHE A 33 -7.17 38.77 -25.62
CA PHE A 33 -7.79 37.45 -25.51
C PHE A 33 -6.74 36.32 -25.44
N LEU A 34 -5.63 36.44 -26.17
CA LEU A 34 -4.53 35.48 -26.10
C LEU A 34 -3.76 35.54 -24.77
N ILE A 35 -3.60 36.75 -24.20
CA ILE A 35 -2.97 36.96 -22.90
C ILE A 35 -3.87 36.47 -21.76
N SER A 36 -5.18 36.72 -21.82
CA SER A 36 -6.12 36.26 -20.80
C SER A 36 -6.25 34.73 -20.77
N VAL A 37 -6.25 34.06 -21.92
CA VAL A 37 -6.26 32.58 -22.00
C VAL A 37 -4.97 31.98 -21.45
N ASN A 38 -3.80 32.60 -21.68
CA ASN A 38 -2.52 32.15 -21.08
C ASN A 38 -2.46 32.36 -19.56
N ILE A 39 -3.00 33.47 -19.05
CA ILE A 39 -3.07 33.73 -17.60
C ILE A 39 -4.01 32.73 -16.91
N ILE A 40 -5.13 32.37 -17.53
CA ILE A 40 -6.05 31.34 -17.02
C ILE A 40 -5.39 29.96 -17.00
N PHE A 41 -4.57 29.62 -18.00
CA PHE A 41 -3.84 28.35 -18.05
C PHE A 41 -2.68 28.27 -17.02
N LEU A 42 -2.08 29.42 -16.66
CA LEU A 42 -1.04 29.51 -15.63
C LEU A 42 -1.58 29.46 -14.18
N LEU A 43 -2.86 29.79 -13.97
CA LEU A 43 -3.45 29.87 -12.63
C LEU A 43 -4.11 28.57 -12.15
N VAL A 44 -4.28 27.58 -13.03
CA VAL A 44 -4.89 26.29 -12.68
C VAL A 44 -3.77 25.25 -12.54
N PRO A 45 -3.29 24.95 -11.32
CA PRO A 45 -2.41 23.81 -11.14
C PRO A 45 -3.15 22.55 -11.60
N PRO A 46 -2.53 21.66 -12.41
CA PRO A 46 -3.14 20.39 -12.76
C PRO A 46 -3.30 19.57 -11.48
N CYS A 47 -4.52 19.52 -10.97
CA CYS A 47 -4.88 18.65 -9.86
C CYS A 47 -4.97 17.23 -10.42
N PHE A 48 -3.82 16.58 -10.60
CA PHE A 48 -3.78 15.13 -10.79
C PHE A 48 -4.11 14.49 -9.44
N SER A 49 -5.40 14.30 -9.17
CA SER A 49 -5.82 13.37 -8.11
C SER A 49 -5.62 11.96 -8.64
N VAL A 50 -4.55 11.30 -8.20
CA VAL A 50 -4.41 9.86 -8.43
C VAL A 50 -5.41 9.16 -7.52
N GLU A 51 -6.39 8.48 -8.11
CA GLU A 51 -7.37 7.70 -7.36
C GLU A 51 -6.66 6.54 -6.66
N LYS A 52 -6.81 6.46 -5.33
CA LYS A 52 -6.24 5.35 -4.56
C LYS A 52 -7.08 4.10 -4.79
N VAL A 53 -6.47 3.06 -5.35
CA VAL A 53 -7.12 1.77 -5.58
C VAL A 53 -6.97 0.89 -4.35
N LEU A 54 -8.09 0.40 -3.83
CA LEU A 54 -8.13 -0.50 -2.69
C LEU A 54 -7.40 -1.82 -3.00
N THR A 55 -6.44 -2.19 -2.15
CA THR A 55 -5.62 -3.39 -2.33
C THR A 55 -5.69 -4.25 -1.07
N LYS A 56 -6.30 -5.44 -1.18
CA LYS A 56 -6.43 -6.38 -0.05
C LYS A 56 -5.18 -7.24 0.09
N VAL A 57 -4.71 -7.41 1.32
CA VAL A 57 -3.55 -8.27 1.63
C VAL A 57 -3.89 -9.13 2.84
N ILE A 58 -3.75 -10.44 2.67
CA ILE A 58 -3.77 -11.40 3.77
C ILE A 58 -2.33 -11.69 4.20
N VAL A 59 -2.09 -11.64 5.50
CA VAL A 59 -0.83 -12.04 6.14
C VAL A 59 -1.11 -13.23 7.05
N ARG A 60 -0.23 -14.23 7.00
CA ARG A 60 -0.24 -15.35 7.93
C ARG A 60 1.12 -15.54 8.57
N VAL A 61 1.12 -15.51 9.88
CA VAL A 61 2.27 -15.81 10.73
C VAL A 61 2.18 -17.27 11.13
N VAL A 62 3.22 -18.03 10.82
CA VAL A 62 3.26 -19.47 11.04
C VAL A 62 4.51 -19.84 11.82
N SER A 63 4.43 -20.93 12.56
CA SER A 63 5.57 -21.51 13.25
C SER A 63 6.36 -22.37 12.26
N LYS A 64 7.70 -22.22 12.25
CA LYS A 64 8.59 -22.91 11.31
C LYS A 64 8.36 -24.42 11.38
N ASP A 65 8.17 -25.02 10.21
CA ASP A 65 7.93 -26.46 10.04
C ASP A 65 6.74 -26.98 10.87
N SER A 66 5.79 -26.10 11.15
CA SER A 66 4.61 -26.36 11.96
C SER A 66 3.38 -25.65 11.34
N LYS A 67 2.44 -25.24 12.19
CA LYS A 67 1.13 -24.71 11.84
C LYS A 67 1.06 -23.19 11.93
N VAL A 68 -0.13 -22.66 11.63
CA VAL A 68 -0.45 -21.25 11.81
C VAL A 68 -0.48 -20.90 13.30
N ILE A 69 0.12 -19.76 13.66
CA ILE A 69 0.07 -19.25 15.04
C ILE A 69 -1.35 -18.74 15.30
N GLY A 70 -2.10 -19.51 16.08
CA GLY A 70 -3.51 -19.24 16.37
C GLY A 70 -3.75 -18.48 17.68
N SER A 71 -5.03 -18.19 17.95
CA SER A 71 -5.46 -17.50 19.17
C SER A 71 -5.14 -18.26 20.46
N GLY A 72 -4.92 -19.58 20.40
CA GLY A 72 -4.58 -20.41 21.56
C GLY A 72 -3.26 -20.04 22.26
N VAL A 73 -2.34 -19.39 21.55
CA VAL A 73 -1.10 -18.82 22.12
C VAL A 73 -1.15 -17.29 22.19
N GLY A 74 -2.33 -16.70 22.04
CA GLY A 74 -2.55 -15.27 21.99
C GLY A 74 -2.43 -14.64 20.59
N GLY A 75 -2.21 -15.43 19.53
CA GLY A 75 -2.10 -14.92 18.16
C GLY A 75 -0.80 -14.15 17.90
N ALA A 76 -0.80 -13.35 16.83
CA ALA A 76 0.35 -12.56 16.41
C ALA A 76 -0.04 -11.10 16.15
N LEU A 77 0.83 -10.15 16.49
CA LEU A 77 0.71 -8.77 16.05
C LEU A 77 1.24 -8.70 14.61
N VAL A 78 0.52 -8.04 13.71
CA VAL A 78 0.98 -7.73 12.35
C VAL A 78 0.93 -6.23 12.12
N ARG A 79 1.99 -5.67 11.56
CA ARG A 79 2.09 -4.26 11.16
C ARG A 79 2.62 -4.17 9.74
N ILE A 80 1.92 -3.43 8.89
CA ILE A 80 2.30 -3.15 7.52
C ILE A 80 2.72 -1.68 7.45
N LYS A 81 3.96 -1.43 7.04
CA LYS A 81 4.58 -0.11 7.00
C LYS A 81 5.02 0.22 5.57
N ASN A 82 4.73 1.42 5.10
CA ASN A 82 5.33 1.96 3.88
C ASN A 82 6.82 2.22 4.12
N LEU A 83 7.69 1.62 3.31
CA LEU A 83 9.14 1.77 3.49
C LEU A 83 9.67 3.13 3.05
N GLU A 84 9.02 3.78 2.09
CA GLU A 84 9.43 5.09 1.58
C GLU A 84 9.07 6.20 2.59
N THR A 85 7.83 6.21 3.08
CA THR A 85 7.33 7.28 3.97
C THR A 85 7.46 6.96 5.45
N GLY A 86 7.63 5.69 5.80
CA GLY A 86 7.61 5.21 7.18
C GLY A 86 6.22 5.08 7.79
N GLU A 87 5.16 5.41 7.06
CA GLU A 87 3.77 5.39 7.51
C GLU A 87 3.29 3.95 7.80
N ILE A 88 2.55 3.77 8.90
CA ILE A 88 1.87 2.49 9.17
C ILE A 88 0.58 2.47 8.35
N LEU A 89 0.55 1.62 7.33
CA LEU A 89 -0.58 1.48 6.41
C LEU A 89 -1.71 0.65 7.01
N ALA A 90 -1.36 -0.35 7.82
CA ALA A 90 -2.31 -1.18 8.56
C ALA A 90 -1.62 -1.85 9.75
N GLN A 91 -2.35 -2.09 10.82
CA GLN A 91 -1.88 -2.86 11.97
C GLN A 91 -3.06 -3.59 12.60
N GLY A 92 -2.81 -4.79 13.11
CA GLY A 92 -3.81 -5.52 13.87
C GLY A 92 -3.28 -6.84 14.38
N LYS A 93 -4.19 -7.66 14.87
CA LYS A 93 -3.89 -8.96 15.43
C LYS A 93 -4.36 -10.05 14.46
N GLN A 94 -3.51 -11.04 14.23
CA GLN A 94 -3.89 -12.31 13.62
C GLN A 94 -4.59 -13.16 14.68
N GLU A 95 -5.82 -13.59 14.37
CA GLU A 95 -6.65 -14.43 15.24
C GLU A 95 -7.33 -15.54 14.43
N GLY A 96 -7.65 -16.65 15.10
CA GLY A 96 -8.25 -17.84 14.51
C GLY A 96 -7.60 -19.14 15.00
N GLY A 97 -7.88 -20.25 14.32
CA GLY A 97 -7.32 -21.57 14.62
C GLY A 97 -5.93 -21.78 14.02
N THR A 98 -5.36 -22.97 14.26
CA THR A 98 -4.03 -23.36 13.77
C THR A 98 -4.04 -23.93 12.34
N GLY A 99 -5.23 -24.03 11.73
CA GLY A 99 -5.44 -24.59 10.40
C GLY A 99 -5.62 -26.11 10.38
N ASP A 100 -5.69 -26.67 9.17
CA ASP A 100 -5.93 -28.09 8.93
C ASP A 100 -4.66 -28.93 9.22
N THR A 101 -4.73 -29.74 10.27
CA THR A 101 -3.58 -30.54 10.73
C THR A 101 -3.13 -31.55 9.71
N ASP A 102 -4.07 -32.26 9.10
CA ASP A 102 -3.75 -33.33 8.14
C ASP A 102 -3.08 -32.74 6.91
N ARG A 103 -3.65 -31.66 6.38
CA ARG A 103 -3.09 -30.92 5.25
C ARG A 103 -1.70 -30.34 5.53
N ILE A 104 -1.50 -29.73 6.69
CA ILE A 104 -0.25 -29.01 6.99
C ILE A 104 0.89 -29.98 7.33
N MET A 105 0.59 -31.05 8.09
CA MET A 105 1.61 -31.90 8.73
C MET A 105 1.75 -33.30 8.12
N VAL A 106 0.71 -33.83 7.49
CA VAL A 106 0.68 -35.24 7.04
C VAL A 106 0.76 -35.33 5.53
N GLN A 107 -0.03 -34.52 4.82
CA GLN A 107 -0.14 -34.61 3.36
C GLN A 107 1.13 -34.06 2.66
N PRO A 108 1.60 -34.72 1.58
CA PRO A 108 2.69 -34.20 0.76
C PRO A 108 2.36 -32.83 0.14
N ARG A 109 3.27 -31.87 0.29
CA ARG A 109 3.10 -30.51 -0.23
C ARG A 109 3.39 -30.45 -1.73
N LYS A 110 2.41 -29.99 -2.50
CA LYS A 110 2.58 -29.65 -3.93
C LYS A 110 2.99 -28.19 -4.07
N ARG A 111 3.86 -27.90 -5.04
CA ARG A 111 4.27 -26.52 -5.36
C ARG A 111 3.04 -25.69 -5.75
N GLY A 112 2.90 -24.51 -5.15
CA GLY A 112 1.79 -23.59 -5.41
C GLY A 112 0.45 -23.98 -4.77
N ALA A 113 0.40 -25.06 -3.99
CA ALA A 113 -0.81 -25.42 -3.25
C ALA A 113 -1.06 -24.45 -2.09
N VAL A 114 -2.35 -24.27 -1.76
CA VAL A 114 -2.80 -23.58 -0.55
C VAL A 114 -2.64 -24.53 0.63
N ILE A 115 -1.73 -24.21 1.56
CA ILE A 115 -1.38 -25.05 2.71
C ILE A 115 -2.05 -24.50 3.96
N PHE A 116 -1.85 -23.22 4.25
CA PHE A 116 -2.34 -22.55 5.46
C PHE A 116 -3.67 -21.83 5.25
N GLY A 117 -4.05 -21.52 4.00
CA GLY A 117 -5.27 -20.80 3.66
C GLY A 117 -6.57 -21.59 3.81
N THR A 118 -6.84 -22.17 4.97
CA THR A 118 -8.10 -22.87 5.30
C THR A 118 -9.07 -21.95 6.04
N PRO A 119 -10.41 -22.19 5.98
CA PRO A 119 -11.41 -21.31 6.60
C PRO A 119 -11.16 -21.02 8.09
N ASP A 120 -10.71 -22.02 8.85
CA ASP A 120 -10.51 -21.88 10.31
C ASP A 120 -9.10 -21.40 10.69
N ALA A 121 -8.19 -21.24 9.74
CA ALA A 121 -6.82 -20.82 10.04
C ALA A 121 -6.75 -19.34 10.37
N ALA A 122 -5.94 -18.98 11.36
CA ALA A 122 -5.72 -17.59 11.73
C ALA A 122 -5.09 -16.79 10.58
N PHE A 123 -5.52 -15.54 10.42
CA PHE A 123 -4.89 -14.60 9.49
C PHE A 123 -5.12 -13.16 9.96
N PHE A 124 -4.33 -12.25 9.42
CA PHE A 124 -4.59 -10.82 9.45
C PHE A 124 -4.91 -10.34 8.04
N GLN A 125 -6.00 -9.59 7.86
CA GLN A 125 -6.36 -8.99 6.58
C GLN A 125 -6.37 -7.47 6.68
N ALA A 126 -5.72 -6.83 5.72
CA ALA A 126 -5.72 -5.39 5.56
C ALA A 126 -6.30 -5.00 4.20
N GLU A 127 -6.97 -3.84 4.15
CA GLU A 127 -7.41 -3.20 2.91
C GLU A 127 -6.68 -1.86 2.80
N ILE A 128 -5.71 -1.79 1.89
CA ILE A 128 -4.77 -0.67 1.79
C ILE A 128 -5.07 0.11 0.49
N PRO A 129 -5.54 1.36 0.56
CA PRO A 129 -5.71 2.20 -0.62
C PRO A 129 -4.35 2.69 -1.13
N LEU A 130 -4.01 2.35 -2.39
CA LEU A 130 -2.72 2.66 -3.01
C LEU A 130 -2.92 3.41 -4.34
N ASP A 131 -2.15 4.47 -4.55
CA ASP A 131 -2.09 5.27 -5.78
C ASP A 131 -0.95 4.83 -6.72
N LYS A 132 0.13 4.28 -6.16
CA LYS A 132 1.29 3.77 -6.90
C LYS A 132 1.80 2.45 -6.31
N PRO A 133 2.60 1.66 -7.06
CA PRO A 133 3.34 0.54 -6.51
C PRO A 133 4.16 0.98 -5.29
N THR A 134 3.93 0.33 -4.15
CA THR A 134 4.45 0.78 -2.85
C THR A 134 5.25 -0.35 -2.22
N GLN A 135 6.52 -0.09 -1.90
CA GLN A 135 7.32 -1.01 -1.09
C GLN A 135 6.84 -0.95 0.36
N ILE A 136 6.59 -2.13 0.92
CA ILE A 136 6.13 -2.28 2.29
C ILE A 136 7.02 -3.23 3.08
N GLU A 137 7.09 -3.01 4.38
CA GLU A 137 7.55 -3.97 5.37
C GLU A 137 6.35 -4.52 6.13
N ILE A 138 6.21 -5.84 6.16
CA ILE A 138 5.28 -6.52 7.05
C ILE A 138 6.10 -7.03 8.23
N TYR A 139 5.86 -6.45 9.40
CA TYR A 139 6.47 -6.81 10.66
C TYR A 139 5.49 -7.62 11.50
N THR A 140 5.99 -8.60 12.25
CA THR A 140 5.19 -9.41 13.15
C THR A 140 5.87 -9.69 14.48
N GLU A 141 5.06 -9.85 15.52
CA GLU A 141 5.47 -10.36 16.84
C GLU A 141 4.53 -11.47 17.29
N ALA A 142 5.06 -12.63 17.69
CA ALA A 142 4.28 -13.74 18.20
C ALA A 142 5.13 -14.68 19.08
N PRO A 143 4.54 -15.38 20.06
CA PRO A 143 3.14 -15.40 20.39
C PRO A 143 2.81 -14.31 21.42
N LEU A 144 1.67 -13.64 21.28
CA LEU A 144 1.35 -12.52 22.18
C LEU A 144 0.97 -12.96 23.61
N GLY A 145 0.55 -14.21 23.79
CA GLY A 145 0.17 -14.77 25.09
C GLY A 145 1.35 -15.22 25.96
N TYR A 146 2.56 -15.31 25.39
CA TYR A 146 3.77 -15.73 26.11
C TYR A 146 4.90 -14.73 25.83
N PRO A 147 4.93 -13.56 26.50
CA PRO A 147 5.91 -12.52 26.24
C PRO A 147 7.37 -12.97 26.39
N HIS A 148 7.65 -13.94 27.26
CA HIS A 148 8.98 -14.53 27.44
C HIS A 148 9.45 -15.40 26.26
N ALA A 149 8.53 -15.84 25.41
CA ALA A 149 8.80 -16.63 24.20
C ALA A 149 8.54 -15.82 22.92
N ASN A 150 8.32 -14.50 23.02
CA ASN A 150 8.01 -13.64 21.88
C ASN A 150 9.15 -13.63 20.86
N GLN A 151 8.80 -13.88 19.61
CA GLN A 151 9.64 -13.86 18.43
C GLN A 151 9.16 -12.79 17.46
N LYS A 152 10.11 -12.29 16.67
CA LYS A 152 9.89 -11.23 15.72
C LYS A 152 10.27 -11.69 14.32
N GLY A 153 9.55 -11.21 13.32
CA GLY A 153 9.86 -11.46 11.93
C GLY A 153 9.46 -10.27 11.08
N SER A 154 10.11 -10.10 9.93
CA SER A 154 9.66 -9.14 8.94
C SER A 154 9.87 -9.66 7.52
N LYS A 155 9.08 -9.12 6.59
CA LYS A 155 9.20 -9.41 5.17
C LYS A 155 8.90 -8.17 4.35
N THR A 156 9.74 -7.91 3.36
CA THR A 156 9.57 -6.80 2.42
C THR A 156 8.98 -7.30 1.11
N LEU A 157 8.02 -6.55 0.56
CA LEU A 157 7.50 -6.77 -0.78
C LEU A 157 6.92 -5.48 -1.37
N THR A 158 6.61 -5.49 -2.66
CA THR A 158 5.89 -4.40 -3.32
C THR A 158 4.42 -4.77 -3.47
N LEU A 159 3.55 -3.91 -2.95
CA LEU A 159 2.13 -3.96 -3.28
C LEU A 159 1.88 -3.19 -4.57
N ILE A 160 1.02 -3.73 -5.43
CA ILE A 160 0.61 -3.10 -6.68
C ILE A 160 -0.87 -2.73 -6.54
N PRO A 161 -1.26 -1.46 -6.83
CA PRO A 161 -2.65 -1.01 -6.76
C PRO A 161 -3.61 -1.97 -7.47
N GLY A 162 -4.66 -2.41 -6.77
CA GLY A 162 -5.69 -3.32 -7.29
C GLY A 162 -5.27 -4.80 -7.42
N LYS A 163 -3.99 -5.14 -7.25
CA LYS A 163 -3.54 -6.55 -7.21
C LYS A 163 -3.60 -7.08 -5.79
N HIS A 164 -4.71 -7.73 -5.46
CA HIS A 164 -4.91 -8.34 -4.15
C HIS A 164 -4.00 -9.54 -3.90
N ILE A 165 -3.57 -9.72 -2.65
CA ILE A 165 -2.87 -10.91 -2.17
C ILE A 165 -3.82 -11.66 -1.24
N LEU A 166 -4.56 -12.62 -1.79
CA LEU A 166 -5.56 -13.43 -1.09
C LEU A 166 -5.11 -14.90 -0.99
N GLY A 167 -6.03 -15.83 -0.69
CA GLY A 167 -5.77 -17.27 -0.67
C GLY A 167 -4.77 -17.62 0.43
N GLU A 168 -3.55 -18.03 0.05
CA GLU A 168 -2.45 -18.35 0.96
C GLU A 168 -1.87 -17.11 1.67
N GLY A 169 -1.99 -15.93 1.05
CA GLY A 169 -1.47 -14.68 1.61
C GLY A 169 0.06 -14.59 1.64
N VAL A 170 0.56 -13.60 2.36
CA VAL A 170 1.98 -13.46 2.68
C VAL A 170 2.30 -14.28 3.92
N ILE A 171 3.11 -15.33 3.77
CA ILE A 171 3.59 -16.14 4.89
C ILE A 171 4.84 -15.52 5.51
N ILE A 172 4.83 -15.37 6.83
CA ILE A 172 6.01 -15.07 7.66
C ILE A 172 6.19 -16.22 8.65
N GLU A 173 7.31 -16.92 8.52
CA GLU A 173 7.68 -18.03 9.41
C GLU A 173 8.47 -17.51 10.61
N LEU A 174 8.07 -17.89 11.82
CA LEU A 174 8.79 -17.63 13.07
C LEU A 174 9.37 -18.94 13.61
N ASN A 175 10.60 -18.87 14.14
CA ASN A 175 11.29 -20.02 14.70
C ASN A 175 11.22 -19.99 16.23
N GLY A 176 11.11 -21.16 16.87
CA GLY A 176 11.27 -21.28 18.32
C GLY A 176 10.25 -22.18 18.98
N LEU A 177 10.29 -22.19 20.31
CA LEU A 177 9.42 -22.98 21.17
C LEU A 177 8.95 -22.12 22.34
N ILE A 178 7.72 -22.36 22.80
CA ILE A 178 7.22 -21.81 24.06
C ILE A 178 7.65 -22.79 25.15
N VAL A 179 8.53 -22.34 26.05
CA VAL A 179 9.00 -23.13 27.19
C VAL A 179 8.48 -22.51 28.47
N ASN A 180 7.65 -23.25 29.20
CA ASN A 180 7.11 -22.84 30.50
C ASN A 180 7.72 -23.71 31.59
N ILE A 181 8.47 -23.09 32.51
CA ILE A 181 9.04 -23.78 33.67
C ILE A 181 7.92 -24.00 34.69
N LEU A 182 7.62 -25.26 34.98
CA LEU A 182 6.63 -25.69 35.98
C LEU A 182 7.27 -25.89 37.36
N SER A 183 8.56 -26.24 37.40
CA SER A 183 9.35 -26.45 38.61
C SER A 183 10.81 -26.14 38.33
N PRO A 184 11.55 -25.50 39.25
CA PRO A 184 11.08 -24.93 40.52
C PRO A 184 10.15 -23.74 40.32
N SER A 185 9.34 -23.42 41.33
CA SER A 185 8.49 -22.22 41.27
C SER A 185 9.37 -20.96 41.30
N PRO A 186 9.02 -19.87 40.58
CA PRO A 186 9.76 -18.61 40.65
C PRO A 186 9.91 -18.02 42.07
N LYS A 187 9.07 -18.45 43.02
CA LYS A 187 9.10 -18.02 44.43
C LYS A 187 9.90 -18.95 45.34
N GLU A 188 10.38 -20.08 44.83
CA GLU A 188 11.13 -21.06 45.60
C GLU A 188 12.60 -20.63 45.73
N SER A 189 13.11 -20.62 46.97
CA SER A 189 14.51 -20.31 47.22
C SER A 189 15.37 -21.55 46.99
N LEU A 190 16.28 -21.47 46.04
CA LEU A 190 17.20 -22.55 45.71
C LEU A 190 18.46 -22.44 46.57
N LYS A 191 18.88 -23.56 47.18
CA LYS A 191 20.11 -23.63 47.98
C LYS A 191 21.31 -23.92 47.08
N LYS A 192 22.40 -23.18 47.30
CA LYS A 192 23.66 -23.39 46.58
C LYS A 192 24.23 -24.77 46.89
N GLY A 193 24.59 -25.53 45.85
CA GLY A 193 25.21 -26.85 45.97
C GLY A 193 24.23 -28.02 46.02
N GLU A 194 22.92 -27.76 46.01
CA GLU A 194 21.89 -28.79 45.95
C GLU A 194 21.40 -28.97 44.49
N GLY A 195 21.17 -30.22 44.07
CA GLY A 195 20.61 -30.51 42.76
C GLY A 195 19.15 -30.06 42.69
N VAL A 196 18.75 -29.42 41.60
CA VAL A 196 17.38 -28.91 41.43
C VAL A 196 16.69 -29.67 40.29
N LEU A 197 15.52 -30.24 40.58
CA LEU A 197 14.70 -30.87 39.55
C LEU A 197 13.96 -29.79 38.75
N VAL A 198 14.28 -29.69 37.47
CA VAL A 198 13.57 -28.80 36.53
C VAL A 198 12.49 -29.59 35.80
N ARG A 199 11.26 -29.09 35.85
CA ARG A 199 10.16 -29.56 35.00
C ARG A 199 9.70 -28.42 34.13
N ALA A 200 9.57 -28.66 32.84
CA ALA A 200 9.09 -27.68 31.90
C ALA A 200 8.06 -28.30 30.96
N GLU A 201 7.10 -27.48 30.54
CA GLU A 201 6.23 -27.75 29.42
C GLU A 201 6.82 -27.06 28.18
N VAL A 202 6.88 -27.79 27.06
CA VAL A 202 7.39 -27.28 25.79
C VAL A 202 6.29 -27.40 24.74
N ARG A 203 5.97 -26.29 24.08
CA ARG A 203 5.00 -26.22 22.98
C ARG A 203 5.65 -25.57 21.76
N MET A 204 5.13 -25.89 20.59
CA MET A 204 5.43 -25.09 19.39
C MET A 204 4.88 -23.68 19.55
N LEU A 205 5.57 -22.73 18.93
CA LEU A 205 5.11 -21.35 18.72
C LEU A 205 3.72 -21.28 18.08
#